data_AF-E0IA30-F1
#
_entry.id   AF-E0IA30-F1
#
_cell.length_a   1.000
_cell.length_b   1.000
_cell.length_c   1.000
_cell.angle_alpha   90.00
_cell.angle_beta   90.00
_cell.angle_gamma   90.00
#
_symmetry.space_group_name_H-M   'P 1'
#
loop_
_entity.id
_entity.type
_entity.pdbx_description
1 polymer ?
#
loop_
_entity_poly.entity_id
_entity_poly.type
_entity_poly.pdbx_seq_one_letter_code
_entity_poly.pdbx_strand_id
1 'polypeptide(L)' 'MDLYHSWIYMKVINTSWFMWSLVSVVLGLNLLTPLIIWYIINRKRLTKFMQQAKARKKQTAR' A
#
# COMPACT_ATOMS: atom_id res chain seq x y z
N MET A 1 -32.19 -2.37 -21.20
CA MET A 1 -30.85 -2.43 -20.59
C MET A 1 -30.42 -1.01 -20.28
N ASP A 2 -30.71 -0.53 -19.08
CA ASP A 2 -30.49 0.86 -18.67
C ASP A 2 -29.77 0.91 -17.32
N LEU A 3 -28.55 0.37 -17.29
CA LEU A 3 -27.74 0.31 -16.07
C LEU A 3 -27.30 1.71 -15.59
N TYR A 4 -27.20 2.67 -16.51
CA TYR A 4 -26.85 4.07 -16.22
C TYR A 4 -27.99 4.86 -15.55
N HIS A 5 -29.24 4.44 -15.76
CA HIS A 5 -30.43 5.00 -15.08
C HIS A 5 -30.79 4.24 -13.81
N SER A 6 -30.03 3.19 -13.46
CA SER A 6 -30.25 2.47 -12.21
C SER A 6 -30.04 3.41 -11.03
N TRP A 7 -30.98 3.39 -10.10
CA TRP A 7 -30.94 4.21 -8.88
C TRP A 7 -29.62 4.06 -8.11
N ILE A 8 -29.05 2.84 -8.13
CA ILE A 8 -27.76 2.53 -7.50
C ILE A 8 -26.61 3.28 -8.17
N TYR A 9 -26.64 3.42 -9.50
CA TYR A 9 -25.60 4.12 -10.24
C TYR A 9 -25.67 5.62 -9.95
N MET A 10 -26.87 6.20 -10.04
CA MET A 10 -27.09 7.62 -9.82
C MET A 10 -26.74 8.07 -8.39
N LYS A 11 -27.10 7.28 -7.37
CA LYS A 11 -26.92 7.68 -5.97
C LYS A 11 -25.65 7.20 -5.29
N VAL A 12 -25.04 6.12 -5.77
CA VAL A 12 -23.89 5.49 -5.09
C VAL A 12 -22.63 5.60 -5.94
N ILE A 13 -22.70 5.14 -7.19
CA ILE A 13 -21.51 5.02 -8.05
C ILE A 13 -21.12 6.36 -8.68
N ASN A 14 -22.07 7.17 -9.13
CA ASN A 14 -21.83 8.47 -9.75
C ASN A 14 -21.58 9.61 -8.73
N THR A 15 -21.66 9.30 -7.44
CA THR A 15 -21.43 10.30 -6.39
C THR A 15 -19.93 10.61 -6.32
N SER A 16 -19.58 11.90 -6.36
CA SER A 16 -18.18 12.36 -6.46
C SER A 16 -17.29 11.76 -5.36
N TRP A 17 -17.81 11.61 -4.14
CA TRP A 17 -17.05 11.00 -3.03
C TRP A 17 -16.66 9.53 -3.30
N PHE A 18 -17.54 8.74 -3.90
CA PHE A 18 -17.26 7.34 -4.24
C PHE A 18 -16.21 7.25 -5.34
N MET A 19 -16.34 8.04 -6.40
CA MET A 19 -15.32 8.11 -7.46
C MET A 19 -13.95 8.56 -6.91
N TRP A 20 -13.92 9.56 -6.04
CA TRP A 20 -12.68 10.00 -5.37
C TRP A 20 -12.07 8.92 -4.47
N SER A 21 -12.88 8.10 -3.79
CA SER A 21 -12.37 6.96 -3.02
C SER A 21 -11.70 5.91 -3.93
N LEU A 22 -12.31 5.59 -5.07
CA LEU A 22 -11.74 4.66 -6.05
C LEU A 22 -10.42 5.20 -6.61
N VAL A 23 -10.39 6.47 -7.01
CA VAL A 23 -9.18 7.14 -7.49
C VAL A 23 -8.08 7.10 -6.41
N SER A 24 -8.42 7.42 -5.16
CA SER A 24 -7.46 7.42 -4.04
C SER A 24 -6.92 6.02 -3.74
N VAL A 25 -7.77 4.99 -3.82
CA VAL A 25 -7.35 3.59 -3.63
C VAL A 25 -6.42 3.15 -4.76
N VAL A 26 -6.77 3.42 -6.02
CA VAL A 26 -5.94 3.05 -7.16
C VAL A 26 -4.59 3.78 -7.12
N LEU A 27 -4.58 5.08 -6.82
CA LEU A 27 -3.35 5.85 -6.64
C LEU A 27 -2.51 5.32 -5.48
N GLY A 28 -3.14 5.07 -4.32
CA GLY A 28 -2.48 4.52 -3.14
C GLY A 28 -1.83 3.18 -3.44
N LEU A 29 -2.56 2.27 -4.08
CA LEU A 29 -2.01 0.97 -4.49
C LEU A 29 -0.88 1.13 -5.51
N ASN A 30 -1.01 2.04 -6.48
CA ASN A 30 0.03 2.26 -7.49
C ASN A 30 1.34 2.77 -6.87
N LEU A 31 1.25 3.66 -5.86
CA LEU A 31 2.40 4.15 -5.10
C LEU A 31 2.96 3.09 -4.14
N LEU A 32 2.10 2.29 -3.50
CA LEU A 32 2.51 1.27 -2.53
C LEU A 32 3.06 0.02 -3.20
N THR A 33 2.60 -0.34 -4.40
CA THR A 33 3.03 -1.54 -5.13
C THR A 33 4.55 -1.63 -5.32
N PRO A 34 5.25 -0.63 -5.87
CA PRO A 34 6.70 -0.69 -6.02
C PRO A 34 7.42 -0.77 -4.67
N LEU A 35 6.89 -0.11 -3.63
CA LEU A 35 7.45 -0.16 -2.27
C LEU A 35 7.32 -1.56 -1.66
N ILE A 36 6.15 -2.19 -1.81
CA ILE A 36 5.88 -3.55 -1.34
C ILE A 36 6.77 -4.55 -2.08
N ILE A 37 6.87 -4.44 -3.41
CA ILE A 37 7.73 -5.30 -4.23
C ILE A 37 9.20 -5.15 -3.80
N TRP A 38 9.68 -3.92 -3.65
CA TRP A 38 11.03 -3.65 -3.16
C TRP A 38 11.29 -4.28 -1.79
N TYR A 39 10.35 -4.14 -0.85
CA TYR A 39 10.45 -4.73 0.48
C TYR A 39 10.52 -6.27 0.43
N ILE A 40 9.69 -6.90 -0.39
CA ILE A 40 9.67 -8.36 -0.56
C ILE A 40 11.01 -8.85 -1.12
N ILE A 41 11.52 -8.21 -2.19
CA ILE A 41 12.80 -8.56 -2.81
C ILE A 41 13.96 -8.38 -1.81
N ASN A 42 13.97 -7.27 -1.07
CA ASN A 42 15.08 -6.93 -0.18
C ASN A 42 14.95 -7.48 1.24
N ARG A 43 13.90 -8.24 1.56
CA ARG A 43 13.60 -8.74 2.91
C ARG A 43 14.80 -9.43 3.58
N LYS A 44 15.50 -10.30 2.84
CA LYS A 44 16.68 -11.05 3.35
C LYS A 44 17.87 -10.13 3.67
N ARG A 45 18.03 -9.03 2.95
CA ARG A 45 19.09 -8.04 3.19
C ARG A 45 18.74 -7.20 4.42
N LEU A 46 17.48 -6.80 4.56
CA LEU A 46 16.99 -6.01 5.68
C LEU A 46 17.11 -6.78 7.02
N THR A 47 16.75 -8.07 7.04
CA THR A 47 16.88 -8.90 8.24
C THR A 47 18.34 -9.08 8.66
N LYS A 48 19.27 -9.25 7.72
CA LYS A 48 20.71 -9.31 8.01
C LYS A 48 21.23 -8.00 8.59
N PHE A 49 20.82 -6.85 8.04
CA PHE A 49 21.19 -5.54 8.60
C PHE A 49 20.66 -5.34 10.03
N MET A 50 19.41 -5.73 10.30
CA MET A 50 18.85 -5.66 11.66
C MET A 50 19.60 -6.55 12.65
N GLN A 51 19.96 -7.77 12.23
CA GLN A 51 20.75 -8.69 13.07
C GLN A 51 22.14 -8.13 13.36
N GLN A 52 22.81 -7.55 12.37
CA GLN A 52 24.12 -6.90 12.53
C GLN A 52 24.05 -5.66 13.43
N ALA A 53 23.01 -4.82 13.27
CA ALA A 53 22.79 -3.66 14.13
C ALA A 53 22.57 -4.09 15.60
N LYS A 54 21.81 -5.17 15.81
CA LYS A 54 21.58 -5.74 17.15
C LYS A 54 22.86 -6.33 17.74
N ALA A 55 23.68 -7.01 16.94
CA ALA A 55 24.97 -7.56 17.37
C ALA A 55 25.97 -6.46 17.77
N ARG A 56 26.03 -5.36 17.01
CA ARG A 56 26.88 -4.20 17.32
C ARG A 56 26.48 -3.52 18.64
N LYS A 57 25.18 -3.28 18.86
CA LYS A 57 24.69 -2.74 20.14
C LYS A 57 25.07 -3.61 21.35
N LYS A 58 25.09 -4.94 21.19
CA LYS A 58 25.47 -5.87 22.26
C LYS A 58 26.98 -5.86 22.55
N GLN A 59 27.81 -5.55 21.57
CA GLN A 59 29.27 -5.44 21.75
C GLN A 59 29.69 -4.10 22.35
N THR A 60 29.00 -3.00 22.03
CA THR A 60 29.29 -1.67 22.61
C THR A 60 28.79 -1.50 24.05
N ALA A 61 27.89 -2.36 24.51
CA ALA A 61 27.34 -2.36 25.88
C ALA A 61 28.07 -3.32 26.85
N ARG A 62 29.13 -3.99 26.40
CA ARG A 62 30.04 -4.82 27.21
C ARG A 62 31.37 -4.12 27.35
#